data_AF-A0A378N3G5-F1
#
_entry.id   AF-A0A378N3G5-F1
#
_cell.length_a   1.000
_cell.length_b   1.000
_cell.length_c   1.000
_cell.angle_alpha   90.00
_cell.angle_beta   90.00
_cell.angle_gamma   90.00
#
_symmetry.space_group_name_H-M   'P 1'
#
loop_
_entity.id
_entity.type
_entity.pdbx_description
1 polymer ?
#
loop_
_entity_poly.entity_id
_entity_poly.type
_entity_poly.pdbx_seq_one_letter_code
_entity_poly.pdbx_strand_id
1 'polypeptide(L)'
;MKDKQRQFASLQARLESGEDIQATIQLREEIAEQHRALGKMKEMAASYGFDISGPATNAQEAVQWTYFAYLAAVKSQNGAAMSFGRVSSFLDIYIERDLKAGKITEQEAQELIDHLVMKLRMVRFLRTPEYDQLFSGDPMWATENLSRYGFRRSYLSNQKQLPYFTHPLHNGAVTGAKLNYSLV
;
A
#
# COMPACT_ATOMS: atom_id res chain seq x y z
N MET A 1 -12.91 -6.94 -5.80
CA MET A 1 -13.53 -7.68 -6.93
C MET A 1 -15.04 -7.45 -7.02
N LYS A 2 -15.87 -8.00 -6.11
CA LYS A 2 -17.34 -7.84 -6.15
C LYS A 2 -17.81 -6.39 -6.28
N ASP A 3 -17.12 -5.47 -5.59
CA ASP A 3 -17.45 -4.06 -5.67
C ASP A 3 -17.25 -3.45 -7.06
N LYS A 4 -16.15 -3.79 -7.75
CA LYS A 4 -15.91 -3.35 -9.13
C LYS A 4 -16.93 -3.92 -10.11
N GLN A 5 -17.40 -5.14 -9.89
CA GLN A 5 -18.49 -5.71 -10.69
C GLN A 5 -19.80 -4.92 -10.51
N ARG A 6 -20.12 -4.48 -9.28
CA ARG A 6 -21.26 -3.59 -9.03
C ARG A 6 -21.09 -2.23 -9.70
N GLN A 7 -19.90 -1.62 -9.60
CA GLN A 7 -19.60 -0.34 -10.26
C GLN A 7 -19.73 -0.45 -11.80
N PHE A 8 -19.29 -1.55 -12.39
CA PHE A 8 -19.45 -1.81 -13.81
C PHE A 8 -20.94 -1.93 -14.18
N ALA A 9 -21.70 -2.74 -13.43
CA ALA A 9 -23.12 -2.97 -13.65
C ALA A 9 -23.96 -1.70 -13.48
N SER A 10 -23.59 -0.81 -12.55
CA SER A 10 -24.32 0.45 -12.33
C SER A 10 -24.28 1.41 -13.54
N LEU A 11 -23.38 1.20 -14.49
CA LEU A 11 -23.26 2.01 -15.70
C LEU A 11 -24.10 1.49 -16.87
N GLN A 12 -24.79 0.35 -16.73
CA GLN A 12 -25.53 -0.29 -17.82
C GLN A 12 -26.71 0.57 -18.32
N ALA A 13 -27.53 1.11 -17.41
CA ALA A 13 -28.68 1.93 -17.80
C ALA A 13 -28.26 3.19 -18.56
N ARG A 14 -27.18 3.85 -18.11
CA ARG A 14 -26.60 5.02 -18.79
C ARG A 14 -26.11 4.66 -20.18
N LEU A 15 -25.40 3.53 -20.32
CA LEU A 15 -24.93 2.99 -21.61
C LEU A 15 -26.10 2.77 -22.58
N GLU A 16 -27.17 2.12 -22.13
CA GLU A 16 -28.33 1.77 -22.95
C GLU A 16 -29.17 2.99 -23.35
N SER A 17 -29.22 4.00 -22.48
CA SER A 17 -29.93 5.26 -22.76
C SER A 17 -29.23 6.17 -23.77
N GLY A 18 -27.94 5.93 -24.06
CA GLY A 18 -27.12 6.79 -24.90
C GLY A 18 -26.60 8.06 -24.23
N GLU A 19 -26.90 8.28 -22.94
CA GLU A 19 -26.39 9.42 -22.16
C GLU A 19 -24.87 9.34 -22.01
N ASP A 20 -24.16 10.41 -22.43
CA ASP A 20 -22.70 10.52 -22.39
C ASP A 20 -21.99 9.24 -22.86
N ILE A 21 -22.45 8.71 -23.99
CA ILE A 21 -22.12 7.36 -24.47
C ILE A 21 -20.61 7.05 -24.47
N GLN A 22 -19.79 7.98 -24.96
CA GLN A 22 -18.33 7.80 -25.03
C GLN A 22 -17.70 7.71 -23.63
N ALA A 23 -18.05 8.62 -22.73
CA ALA A 23 -17.54 8.63 -21.36
C ALA A 23 -18.00 7.38 -20.59
N THR A 24 -19.23 6.93 -20.82
CA THR A 24 -19.77 5.72 -20.20
C THR A 24 -19.06 4.45 -20.69
N ILE A 25 -18.80 4.34 -21.99
CA ILE A 25 -18.03 3.22 -22.56
C ILE A 25 -16.62 3.20 -21.97
N GLN A 26 -15.91 4.33 -22.00
CA GLN A 26 -14.56 4.45 -21.46
C GLN A 26 -14.51 4.05 -19.99
N LEU A 27 -15.38 4.60 -19.14
CA LEU A 27 -15.39 4.30 -17.72
C LEU A 27 -15.67 2.82 -17.44
N ARG A 28 -16.54 2.19 -18.23
CA ARG A 28 -16.80 0.74 -18.11
C ARG A 28 -15.59 -0.10 -18.47
N GLU A 29 -14.88 0.25 -19.54
CA GLU A 29 -13.62 -0.41 -19.92
C GLU A 29 -12.57 -0.25 -18.81
N GLU A 30 -12.38 0.95 -18.29
CA GLU A 30 -11.46 1.23 -17.18
C GLU A 30 -11.79 0.41 -15.93
N ILE A 31 -13.08 0.30 -15.56
CA ILE A 31 -13.50 -0.52 -14.41
C ILE A 31 -13.27 -2.01 -14.67
N ALA A 32 -13.47 -2.48 -15.91
CA ALA A 32 -13.17 -3.87 -16.27
C ALA A 32 -11.67 -4.17 -16.16
N GLU A 33 -10.80 -3.24 -16.59
CA GLU A 33 -9.36 -3.35 -16.40
C GLU A 33 -8.97 -3.31 -14.91
N GLN A 34 -9.59 -2.44 -14.11
CA GLN A 34 -9.39 -2.42 -12.65
C GLN A 34 -9.78 -3.76 -12.01
N HIS A 35 -10.89 -4.37 -12.44
CA HIS A 35 -11.30 -5.70 -11.98
C HIS A 35 -10.25 -6.76 -12.37
N ARG A 36 -9.75 -6.74 -13.60
CA ARG A 36 -8.70 -7.67 -14.04
C ARG A 36 -7.40 -7.48 -13.26
N ALA A 37 -6.99 -6.24 -13.03
CA ALA A 37 -5.79 -5.90 -12.27
C ALA A 37 -5.88 -6.42 -10.82
N LEU A 38 -7.03 -6.28 -10.17
CA LEU A 38 -7.26 -6.86 -8.84
C LEU A 38 -7.14 -8.39 -8.82
N GLY A 39 -7.50 -9.08 -9.92
CA GLY A 39 -7.25 -10.52 -10.08
C GLY A 39 -5.75 -10.83 -10.14
N LYS A 40 -5.01 -10.10 -10.97
CA LYS A 40 -3.54 -10.23 -11.09
C LYS A 40 -2.80 -9.93 -9.78
N MET A 41 -3.33 -9.05 -8.93
CA MET A 41 -2.77 -8.82 -7.59
C MET A 41 -2.81 -10.10 -6.73
N LYS A 42 -3.88 -10.90 -6.84
CA LYS A 42 -3.98 -12.18 -6.12
C LYS A 42 -2.98 -13.19 -6.65
N GLU A 43 -2.83 -13.30 -7.97
CA GLU A 43 -1.83 -14.17 -8.61
C GLU A 43 -0.41 -13.79 -8.19
N MET A 44 -0.12 -12.48 -8.17
CA MET A 44 1.16 -11.95 -7.70
C MET A 44 1.39 -12.31 -6.22
N ALA A 45 0.45 -12.05 -5.33
CA ALA A 45 0.63 -12.40 -3.91
C ALA A 45 0.77 -13.92 -3.70
N ALA A 46 0.06 -14.72 -4.49
CA ALA A 46 0.17 -16.18 -4.46
C ALA A 46 1.58 -16.68 -4.86
N SER A 47 2.30 -15.99 -5.75
CA SER A 47 3.70 -16.35 -6.06
C SER A 47 4.65 -16.18 -4.88
N TYR A 48 4.26 -15.39 -3.87
CA TYR A 48 4.97 -15.23 -2.61
C TYR A 48 4.38 -16.10 -1.49
N GLY A 49 3.41 -16.98 -1.78
CA GLY A 49 2.80 -17.89 -0.80
C GLY A 49 1.63 -17.30 -0.01
N PHE A 50 1.05 -16.17 -0.43
CA PHE A 50 -0.06 -15.52 0.29
C PHE A 50 -1.38 -15.57 -0.48
N ASP A 51 -2.49 -15.83 0.24
CA ASP A 51 -3.83 -15.62 -0.29
C ASP A 51 -4.45 -14.32 0.24
N ILE A 52 -4.49 -13.30 -0.62
CA ILE A 52 -5.09 -11.99 -0.33
C ILE A 52 -6.58 -11.91 -0.73
N SER A 53 -7.25 -13.06 -0.90
CA SER A 53 -8.68 -13.12 -1.23
C SER A 53 -9.58 -12.55 -0.16
N GLY A 54 -9.17 -12.69 1.10
CA GLY A 54 -9.85 -12.20 2.29
C GLY A 54 -9.22 -10.92 2.86
N PRO A 55 -9.94 -10.26 3.80
CA PRO A 55 -9.38 -9.14 4.55
C PRO A 55 -8.22 -9.61 5.45
N ALA A 56 -7.26 -8.72 5.71
CA ALA A 56 -6.19 -8.97 6.66
C ALA A 56 -6.75 -9.18 8.08
N THR A 57 -6.22 -10.18 8.78
CA THR A 57 -6.70 -10.65 10.09
C THR A 57 -5.76 -10.29 11.24
N ASN A 58 -4.50 -9.99 10.95
CA ASN A 58 -3.44 -9.64 11.90
C ASN A 58 -2.60 -8.44 11.38
N ALA A 59 -1.72 -7.90 12.24
CA ALA A 59 -0.85 -6.77 11.89
C ALA A 59 0.09 -7.09 10.73
N GLN A 60 0.66 -8.30 10.70
CA GLN A 60 1.55 -8.73 9.63
C GLN A 60 0.83 -8.78 8.28
N GLU A 61 -0.36 -9.38 8.22
CA GLU A 61 -1.19 -9.40 7.01
C GLU A 61 -1.61 -7.99 6.57
N ALA A 62 -1.93 -7.10 7.51
CA ALA A 62 -2.31 -5.73 7.18
C ALA A 62 -1.16 -4.97 6.50
N VAL A 63 0.05 -5.11 7.05
CA VAL A 63 1.27 -4.55 6.45
C VAL A 63 1.55 -5.18 5.09
N GLN A 64 1.55 -6.51 4.99
CA GLN A 64 1.84 -7.24 3.76
C GLN A 64 0.81 -6.97 2.66
N TRP A 65 -0.50 -6.92 2.96
CA TRP A 65 -1.54 -6.73 1.94
C TRP A 65 -1.47 -5.32 1.36
N THR A 66 -1.22 -4.35 2.24
CA THR A 66 -0.99 -2.97 1.82
C THR A 66 0.25 -2.88 0.93
N TYR A 67 1.34 -3.54 1.32
CA TYR A 67 2.55 -3.58 0.50
C TYR A 67 2.32 -4.29 -0.84
N PHE A 68 1.55 -5.39 -0.91
CA PHE A 68 1.21 -6.02 -2.19
C PHE A 68 0.40 -5.11 -3.11
N ALA A 69 -0.53 -4.32 -2.57
CA ALA A 69 -1.25 -3.33 -3.37
C ALA A 69 -0.28 -2.31 -3.99
N TYR A 70 0.69 -1.81 -3.19
CA TYR A 70 1.73 -0.91 -3.68
C TYR A 70 2.70 -1.58 -4.66
N LEU A 71 3.11 -2.82 -4.38
CA LEU A 71 4.01 -3.62 -5.22
C LEU A 71 3.41 -3.84 -6.61
N ALA A 72 2.10 -4.11 -6.69
CA ALA A 72 1.40 -4.24 -7.96
C ALA A 72 1.42 -2.93 -8.77
N ALA A 73 1.32 -1.77 -8.10
CA ALA A 73 1.41 -0.47 -8.76
C ALA A 73 2.81 -0.24 -9.33
N VAL A 74 3.87 -0.45 -8.54
CA VAL A 74 5.26 -0.23 -9.00
C VAL A 74 5.77 -1.32 -9.94
N LYS A 75 5.10 -2.47 -10.06
CA LYS A 75 5.38 -3.47 -11.09
C LYS A 75 4.70 -3.19 -12.44
N SER A 76 3.67 -2.35 -12.46
CA SER A 76 2.87 -2.09 -13.66
C SER A 76 3.03 -0.68 -14.21
N GLN A 77 3.54 0.25 -13.41
CA GLN A 77 3.71 1.66 -13.75
C GLN A 77 5.08 2.16 -13.29
N ASN A 78 5.66 3.10 -14.03
CA ASN A 78 6.95 3.71 -13.75
C ASN A 78 6.86 5.24 -13.65
N GLY A 79 5.76 5.74 -13.06
CA GLY A 79 5.56 7.17 -12.84
C GLY A 79 6.71 7.81 -12.07
N ALA A 80 6.91 9.12 -12.24
CA ALA A 80 7.96 9.84 -11.53
C ALA A 80 7.77 9.72 -10.01
N ALA A 81 6.57 10.04 -9.52
CA ALA A 81 6.20 9.91 -8.13
C ALA A 81 5.18 8.78 -7.93
N MET A 82 5.58 7.72 -7.24
CA MET A 82 4.72 6.59 -6.88
C MET A 82 4.52 6.58 -5.36
N SER A 83 3.69 7.49 -4.85
CA SER A 83 3.53 7.68 -3.40
C SER A 83 2.87 6.49 -2.70
N PHE A 84 3.31 6.22 -1.47
CA PHE A 84 2.78 5.14 -0.64
C PHE A 84 1.44 5.52 0.01
N GLY A 85 1.28 6.80 0.38
CA GLY A 85 -0.01 7.38 0.78
C GLY A 85 -0.05 7.85 2.23
N ARG A 86 -1.12 7.46 2.95
CA ARG A 86 -1.33 7.76 4.37
C ARG A 86 -1.69 6.46 5.07
N VAL A 87 -0.69 5.63 5.32
CA VAL A 87 -0.85 4.23 5.70
C VAL A 87 -0.51 4.01 7.18
N SER A 88 0.41 4.80 7.73
CA SER A 88 0.93 4.66 9.09
C SER A 88 -0.15 4.60 10.16
N SER A 89 -1.11 5.55 10.15
CA SER A 89 -2.23 5.56 11.10
C SER A 89 -3.25 4.45 10.86
N PHE A 90 -3.34 3.93 9.64
CA PHE A 90 -4.20 2.78 9.31
C PHE A 90 -3.61 1.47 9.85
N LEU A 91 -2.30 1.26 9.67
CA LEU A 91 -1.60 0.07 10.15
C LEU A 91 -1.52 0.02 11.68
N ASP A 92 -1.39 1.18 12.32
CA ASP A 92 -1.41 1.33 13.77
C ASP A 92 -2.67 0.72 14.42
N ILE A 93 -3.82 0.74 13.72
CA ILE A 93 -5.05 0.11 14.23
C ILE A 93 -4.88 -1.41 14.40
N TYR A 94 -4.19 -2.08 13.46
CA TYR A 94 -3.95 -3.52 13.51
C TYR A 94 -2.83 -3.86 14.50
N ILE A 95 -1.77 -3.05 14.52
CA ILE A 95 -0.63 -3.21 15.45
C ILE A 95 -1.11 -3.06 16.90
N GLU A 96 -1.82 -1.98 17.22
CA GLU A 96 -2.34 -1.72 18.56
C GLU A 96 -3.29 -2.83 19.04
N ARG A 97 -4.13 -3.34 18.13
CA ARG A 97 -5.03 -4.46 18.43
C ARG A 97 -4.24 -5.72 18.79
N ASP A 98 -3.20 -6.04 18.03
CA ASP A 98 -2.42 -7.25 18.23
C ASP A 98 -1.48 -7.15 19.43
N LEU A 99 -0.94 -5.95 19.74
CA LEU A 99 -0.22 -5.65 20.98
C LEU A 99 -1.12 -5.86 22.21
N LYS A 100 -2.33 -5.29 22.21
CA LYS A 100 -3.29 -5.46 23.31
C LYS A 100 -3.73 -6.91 23.51
N ALA A 101 -3.77 -7.68 22.44
CA ALA A 101 -4.09 -9.10 22.49
C ALA A 101 -2.88 -9.98 22.86
N GLY A 102 -1.69 -9.40 23.06
CA GLY A 102 -0.46 -10.14 23.35
C GLY A 102 0.00 -11.05 22.21
N LYS A 103 -0.43 -10.77 20.97
CA LYS A 103 -0.07 -11.57 19.78
C LYS A 103 1.30 -11.21 19.22
N ILE A 104 1.70 -9.96 19.41
CA ILE A 104 3.00 -9.43 19.03
C ILE A 104 3.53 -8.57 20.17
N THR A 105 4.84 -8.40 20.19
CA THR A 105 5.57 -7.48 21.04
C THR A 105 5.82 -6.16 20.31
N GLU A 106 6.20 -5.12 21.06
CA GLU A 106 6.62 -3.83 20.50
C GLU A 106 7.78 -3.98 19.51
N GLN A 107 8.71 -4.91 19.80
CA GLN A 107 9.87 -5.19 18.95
C GLN A 107 9.44 -5.84 17.63
N GLU A 108 8.51 -6.80 17.66
CA GLU A 108 7.97 -7.42 16.44
C GLU A 108 7.17 -6.41 15.61
N ALA A 109 6.41 -5.51 16.26
CA ALA A 109 5.73 -4.41 15.56
C ALA A 109 6.73 -3.48 14.85
N GLN A 110 7.84 -3.11 15.51
CA GLN A 110 8.90 -2.32 14.90
C GLN A 110 9.55 -3.06 13.72
N GLU A 111 9.83 -4.36 13.85
CA GLU A 111 10.43 -5.17 12.78
C GLU A 111 9.55 -5.23 11.53
N LEU A 112 8.22 -5.36 11.70
CA LEU A 112 7.27 -5.31 10.58
C LEU A 112 7.37 -3.98 9.81
N ILE A 113 7.45 -2.85 10.51
CA ILE A 113 7.55 -1.53 9.87
C ILE A 113 8.94 -1.29 9.27
N ASP A 114 10.00 -1.75 9.93
CA ASP A 114 11.37 -1.69 9.40
C ASP A 114 11.46 -2.47 8.08
N HIS A 115 10.89 -3.67 8.02
CA HIS A 115 10.84 -4.48 6.80
C HIS A 115 10.00 -3.82 5.70
N LEU A 116 8.86 -3.20 6.04
CA LEU A 116 8.05 -2.44 5.08
C LEU A 116 8.87 -1.29 4.48
N VAL A 117 9.48 -0.46 5.33
CA VAL A 117 10.27 0.70 4.90
C VAL A 117 11.50 0.26 4.11
N MET A 118 12.13 -0.85 4.49
CA MET A 118 13.23 -1.45 3.72
C MET A 118 12.80 -1.76 2.29
N LYS A 119 11.63 -2.41 2.12
CA LYS A 119 11.09 -2.70 0.78
C LYS A 119 10.76 -1.44 -0.01
N LEU A 120 10.19 -0.41 0.63
CA LEU A 120 9.95 0.89 -0.02
C LEU A 120 11.25 1.55 -0.50
N ARG A 121 12.35 1.42 0.25
CA ARG A 121 13.68 1.93 -0.13
C ARG A 121 14.33 1.16 -1.29
N MET A 122 13.84 -0.03 -1.62
CA MET A 122 14.40 -0.89 -2.67
C MET A 122 13.71 -0.74 -4.03
N VAL A 123 12.58 -0.03 -4.12
CA VAL A 123 11.89 0.17 -5.40
C VAL A 123 12.76 1.01 -6.33
N ARG A 124 12.90 0.56 -7.58
CA ARG A 124 13.72 1.22 -8.61
C ARG A 124 13.03 1.17 -9.95
N PHE A 125 13.29 2.18 -10.76
CA PHE A 125 12.86 2.24 -12.16
C PHE A 125 14.06 2.48 -13.05
N LEU A 126 14.10 1.82 -14.21
CA LEU A 126 15.09 2.12 -15.22
C LEU A 126 14.80 3.50 -15.82
N ARG A 127 15.79 4.40 -15.78
CA ARG A 127 15.70 5.79 -16.27
C ARG A 127 16.83 6.08 -17.26
N THR A 128 16.59 7.03 -18.17
CA THR A 128 17.63 7.52 -19.08
C THR A 128 18.47 8.60 -18.39
N PRO A 129 19.68 8.91 -18.89
CA PRO A 129 20.50 10.00 -18.35
C PRO A 129 19.79 11.36 -18.37
N GLU A 130 18.95 11.64 -19.38
CA GLU A 130 18.20 12.90 -19.48
C GLU A 130 17.15 13.01 -18.37
N TYR A 131 16.52 11.89 -18.00
CA TYR A 131 15.61 11.86 -16.87
C TYR A 131 16.34 12.15 -15.55
N ASP A 132 17.52 11.55 -15.35
CA ASP A 132 18.34 11.78 -14.14
C ASP A 132 18.84 13.23 -14.05
N GLN A 133 19.09 13.91 -15.18
CA GLN A 133 19.41 15.34 -15.18
C GLN A 133 18.25 16.21 -14.68
N LEU A 134 17.00 15.81 -14.94
CA LEU A 134 15.80 16.50 -14.47
C LEU A 134 15.41 16.11 -13.04
N PHE A 135 15.65 14.85 -12.67
CA PHE A 135 15.26 14.23 -11.41
C PHE A 135 16.44 13.45 -10.83
N SER A 136 17.43 14.18 -10.30
CA SER A 136 18.70 13.60 -9.90
C SER A 136 18.62 12.78 -8.61
N GLY A 137 19.50 11.77 -8.51
CA GLY A 137 19.64 10.95 -7.31
C GLY A 137 18.66 9.78 -7.23
N ASP A 138 18.14 9.34 -8.37
CA ASP A 138 17.21 8.21 -8.49
C ASP A 138 15.98 8.30 -7.55
N PRO A 139 15.23 9.43 -7.59
CA PRO A 139 14.10 9.64 -6.70
C PRO A 139 12.87 8.82 -7.13
N MET A 140 12.21 8.24 -6.13
CA MET A 140 10.99 7.43 -6.32
C MET A 140 9.71 8.10 -5.77
N TRP A 141 9.87 9.05 -4.85
CA TRP A 141 8.78 9.68 -4.07
C TRP A 141 7.72 8.69 -3.59
N ALA A 142 8.16 7.62 -2.92
CA ALA A 142 7.33 6.73 -2.11
C ALA A 142 6.86 7.43 -0.82
N THR A 143 6.19 8.57 -0.99
CA THR A 143 5.82 9.50 0.08
C THR A 143 4.77 8.88 1.00
N GLU A 144 5.01 8.95 2.31
CA GLU A 144 4.07 8.57 3.38
C GLU A 144 3.71 9.80 4.22
N ASN A 145 2.42 10.00 4.46
CA ASN A 145 1.91 11.09 5.30
C ASN A 145 1.66 10.60 6.72
N LEU A 146 2.44 11.10 7.67
CA LEU A 146 2.38 10.71 9.09
C LEU A 146 1.32 11.47 9.90
N SER A 147 0.52 12.34 9.27
CA SER A 147 -0.49 13.15 9.98
C SER A 147 -1.60 12.28 10.58
N ARG A 148 -1.97 12.57 11.84
CA ARG A 148 -3.07 11.93 12.58
C ARG A 148 -4.33 12.80 12.69
N TYR A 149 -4.37 13.97 12.04
CA TYR A 149 -5.54 14.85 12.11
C TYR A 149 -6.69 14.34 11.22
N GLY A 150 -7.86 14.16 11.82
CA GLY A 150 -9.13 13.90 11.14
C GLY A 150 -9.94 15.18 10.94
N PHE A 151 -10.95 15.13 10.07
CA PHE A 151 -11.85 16.26 9.81
C PHE A 151 -12.64 16.69 11.07
N ARG A 152 -13.05 15.72 11.90
CA ARG A 152 -13.44 16.02 13.28
C ARG A 152 -12.17 16.24 14.10
N ARG A 153 -12.04 17.40 14.75
CA ARG A 153 -11.02 17.72 15.77
C ARG A 153 -11.12 16.84 17.04
N SER A 154 -11.46 15.55 16.91
CA SER A 154 -11.17 14.61 17.99
C SER A 154 -9.68 14.35 17.95
N TYR A 155 -8.96 15.00 18.86
CA TYR A 155 -7.57 14.71 19.15
C TYR A 155 -7.39 13.20 19.33
N LEU A 156 -6.48 12.59 18.56
CA LEU A 156 -5.79 11.37 18.98
C LEU A 156 -4.63 11.78 19.93
N SER A 157 -4.92 12.57 20.97
CA SER A 157 -3.94 13.31 21.78
C SER A 157 -3.00 12.44 22.62
N ASN A 158 -3.26 11.14 22.76
CA ASN A 158 -2.59 10.32 23.77
C ASN A 158 -1.77 9.14 23.23
N GLN A 159 -1.44 9.14 21.94
CA GLN A 159 -0.56 8.11 21.38
C GLN A 159 0.66 8.79 20.80
N LYS A 160 1.81 8.46 21.40
CA LYS A 160 3.15 8.87 21.01
C LYS A 160 3.24 8.88 19.48
N GLN A 161 3.83 9.94 18.93
CA GLN A 161 4.22 10.05 17.52
C GLN A 161 4.67 8.69 17.01
N LEU A 162 3.98 8.10 16.00
CA LEU A 162 4.14 6.71 15.54
C LEU A 162 5.63 6.33 15.48
N PRO A 163 6.19 5.74 16.56
CA PRO A 163 7.64 5.65 16.69
C PRO A 163 8.18 4.70 15.61
N TYR A 164 7.36 3.73 15.21
CA TYR A 164 7.69 2.75 14.21
C TYR A 164 8.07 3.30 12.84
N PHE A 165 7.48 4.42 12.40
CA PHE A 165 7.73 4.95 11.05
C PHE A 165 8.88 5.96 10.99
N THR A 166 9.28 6.54 12.13
CA THR A 166 10.42 7.46 12.22
C THR A 166 11.69 6.77 12.72
N HIS A 167 11.56 5.67 13.47
CA HIS A 167 12.67 4.85 13.95
C HIS A 167 13.58 4.29 12.83
N PRO A 168 13.08 3.84 11.65
CA PRO A 168 13.92 3.40 10.53
C PRO A 168 14.89 4.46 9.98
N LEU A 169 14.70 5.74 10.34
CA LEU A 169 15.63 6.82 9.98
C LEU A 169 16.90 6.81 10.83
N HIS A 170 16.86 6.23 12.04
CA HIS A 170 17.94 6.30 13.02
C HIS A 170 18.84 5.06 13.02
N ASN A 171 18.30 3.86 12.75
CA ASN A 171 19.06 2.61 12.90
C ASN A 171 19.75 2.10 11.63
N GLY A 172 19.58 2.76 10.47
CA GLY A 172 19.82 2.09 9.20
C GLY A 172 18.86 0.90 9.04
N ALA A 173 18.53 0.48 7.82
CA ALA A 173 17.53 -0.57 7.62
C ALA A 173 18.00 -1.99 8.03
N VAL A 174 19.01 -2.12 8.89
CA VAL A 174 19.64 -3.40 9.23
C VAL A 174 19.99 -3.42 10.72
N THR A 175 19.01 -3.70 11.58
CA THR A 175 19.30 -4.23 12.91
C THR A 175 19.52 -5.75 12.77
N GLY A 176 20.65 -6.24 13.26
CA GLY A 176 21.12 -7.63 13.11
C GLY A 176 20.32 -8.68 13.90
N ALA A 177 18.99 -8.65 13.84
CA ALA A 177 18.15 -9.76 14.24
C ALA A 177 18.11 -10.78 13.08
N LYS A 178 18.00 -12.07 13.42
CA LYS A 178 17.88 -13.18 12.45
C LYS A 178 16.92 -12.78 11.33
N LEU A 179 17.36 -12.83 10.06
CA LEU A 179 16.54 -12.60 8.87
C LEU A 179 15.44 -13.67 8.76
N ASN A 180 14.46 -13.61 9.65
CA ASN A 180 13.15 -14.19 9.42
C ASN A 180 12.44 -13.15 8.55
N TYR A 181 12.37 -13.39 7.24
CA TYR A 181 11.67 -12.53 6.29
C TYR A 181 10.18 -12.52 6.63
N SER A 182 9.78 -11.69 7.59
CA SER A 182 8.38 -11.52 8.02
C SER A 182 7.53 -10.82 6.96
N LEU A 183 8.18 -10.13 6.01
CA LEU A 183 7.57 -9.59 4.80
C LEU A 183 8.36 -10.02 3.56
N VAL A 184 7.62 -10.49 2.54
CA VAL A 184 8.16 -11.02 1.28
C VAL A 184 8.00 -9.99 0.17
#